data_AF-A0A231NRP7-F1
#
_entry.id   AF-A0A231NRP7-F1
#
_cell.length_a   1.000
_cell.length_b   1.000
_cell.length_c   1.000
_cell.angle_alpha   90.00
_cell.angle_beta   90.00
_cell.angle_gamma   90.00
#
_symmetry.space_group_name_H-M   'P 1'
#
loop_
_entity.id
_entity.type
_entity.pdbx_description
1 polymer ?
#
loop_
_entity_poly.entity_id
_entity_poly.type
_entity_poly.pdbx_seq_one_letter_code
_entity_poly.pdbx_strand_id
1 'polypeptide(L)'
;MTRTLEPIQEAYKIRESPEAIQQHHKAFGIIEDFQWGDQFKENLHGIAQYFKEHPNDYQRAVAFGERLAALRTMAENDPEVERLAREGSEFIKAVPELKEMLYGQIGLGESKEQLMDDMAKQVLSPAQMRHKALIQKYLNYKGTEDYL
;
A
#
# COMPACT_ATOMS: atom_id res chain seq x y z
N MET A 1 -19.50 -9.29 -15.42
CA MET A 1 -19.39 -9.90 -14.08
C MET A 1 -18.84 -8.83 -13.14
N THR A 2 -19.72 -8.04 -12.53
CA THR A 2 -19.42 -6.73 -11.90
C THR A 2 -19.56 -6.77 -10.37
N ARG A 3 -19.68 -7.97 -9.77
CA ARG A 3 -20.09 -8.14 -8.37
C ARG A 3 -18.98 -7.93 -7.34
N THR A 4 -17.71 -7.96 -7.76
CA THR A 4 -16.58 -7.95 -6.83
C THR A 4 -16.23 -6.55 -6.29
N LEU A 5 -16.77 -5.49 -6.92
CA LEU A 5 -16.41 -4.10 -6.66
C LEU A 5 -17.43 -3.33 -5.80
N GLU A 6 -18.63 -3.86 -5.57
CA GLU A 6 -19.67 -3.16 -4.79
C GLU A 6 -19.26 -2.80 -3.36
N PRO A 7 -18.57 -3.67 -2.58
CA PRO A 7 -18.14 -3.33 -1.22
C PRO A 7 -17.05 -2.25 -1.20
N ILE A 8 -16.16 -2.29 -2.20
CA ILE A 8 -15.13 -1.28 -2.44
C ILE A 8 -15.83 0.05 -2.71
N GLN A 9 -16.71 0.10 -3.72
CA GLN A 9 -17.44 1.30 -4.11
C GLN A 9 -18.22 1.95 -2.96
N GLU A 10 -18.82 1.16 -2.07
CA GLU A 10 -19.55 1.69 -0.92
C GLU A 10 -18.62 2.34 0.14
N ALA A 11 -17.43 1.78 0.36
CA ALA A 11 -16.43 2.39 1.24
C ALA A 11 -15.86 3.71 0.67
N TYR A 12 -15.71 3.81 -0.65
CA TYR A 12 -15.20 5.01 -1.35
C TYR A 12 -16.24 6.12 -1.55
N LYS A 13 -17.54 5.85 -1.35
CA LYS A 13 -18.62 6.86 -1.49
C LYS A 13 -18.52 8.03 -0.50
N ILE A 14 -17.59 7.99 0.45
CA ILE A 14 -17.53 8.98 1.51
C ILE A 14 -17.02 10.36 1.02
N ARG A 15 -16.34 10.52 -0.15
CA ARG A 15 -15.90 11.89 -0.57
C ARG A 15 -15.36 12.17 -1.99
N GLU A 16 -15.77 11.49 -3.06
CA GLU A 16 -15.19 11.77 -4.40
C GLU A 16 -16.19 12.20 -5.49
N SER A 17 -15.75 13.11 -6.38
CA SER A 17 -16.52 13.54 -7.55
C SER A 17 -16.67 12.39 -8.57
N PRO A 18 -17.68 12.42 -9.44
CA PRO A 18 -17.89 11.40 -10.48
C PRO A 18 -16.64 11.13 -11.33
N GLU A 19 -15.84 12.17 -11.59
CA GLU A 19 -14.59 12.09 -12.35
C GLU A 19 -13.50 11.31 -11.60
N ALA A 20 -13.37 11.51 -10.29
CA ALA A 20 -12.41 10.79 -9.46
C ALA A 20 -12.79 9.30 -9.33
N ILE A 21 -14.09 8.99 -9.20
CA ILE A 21 -14.60 7.62 -9.28
C ILE A 21 -14.28 6.99 -10.65
N GLN A 22 -14.44 7.73 -11.75
CA GLN A 22 -14.14 7.23 -13.09
C GLN A 22 -12.64 6.99 -13.32
N GLN A 23 -11.77 7.84 -12.77
CA GLN A 23 -10.32 7.64 -12.81
C GLN A 23 -9.91 6.42 -11.99
N HIS A 24 -10.50 6.24 -10.81
CA HIS A 24 -10.33 5.03 -10.01
C HIS A 24 -10.75 3.78 -10.79
N HIS A 25 -11.93 3.77 -11.43
CA HIS A 25 -12.36 2.64 -12.25
C HIS A 25 -11.39 2.33 -13.40
N LYS A 26 -10.84 3.35 -14.07
CA LYS A 26 -9.83 3.14 -15.11
C LYS A 26 -8.54 2.55 -14.55
N ALA A 27 -8.05 3.07 -13.43
CA ALA A 27 -6.85 2.57 -12.78
C ALA A 27 -7.01 1.11 -12.32
N PHE A 28 -8.13 0.77 -11.70
CA PHE A 28 -8.42 -0.60 -11.28
C PHE A 28 -8.70 -1.55 -12.45
N GLY A 29 -9.33 -1.08 -13.54
CA GLY A 29 -9.48 -1.87 -14.76
C GLY A 29 -8.12 -2.26 -15.36
N ILE A 30 -7.16 -1.33 -15.38
CA ILE A 30 -5.78 -1.63 -15.80
C ILE A 30 -5.14 -2.67 -14.88
N ILE A 31 -5.34 -2.58 -13.56
CA ILE A 31 -4.83 -3.57 -12.58
C ILE A 31 -5.47 -4.96 -12.80
N GLU A 32 -6.77 -5.01 -13.08
CA GLU A 32 -7.49 -6.27 -13.39
C GLU A 32 -6.97 -6.93 -14.68
N ASP A 33 -6.59 -6.13 -15.68
CA ASP A 33 -6.03 -6.61 -16.96
C ASP A 33 -4.68 -7.32 -16.79
N PHE A 34 -3.92 -7.03 -15.73
CA PHE A 34 -2.69 -7.75 -15.43
C PHE A 34 -2.94 -9.17 -14.88
N GLN A 35 -4.20 -9.59 -14.69
CA GLN A 35 -4.58 -10.93 -14.21
C GLN A 35 -3.83 -11.35 -12.95
N TRP A 36 -3.67 -10.43 -11.99
CA TRP A 36 -3.06 -10.77 -10.71
C TRP A 36 -3.92 -11.87 -10.09
N GLY A 37 -3.27 -12.96 -9.66
CA GLY A 37 -3.93 -14.24 -9.35
C GLY A 37 -5.05 -14.10 -8.31
N ASP A 38 -5.89 -15.12 -8.18
CA ASP A 38 -7.13 -15.06 -7.38
C ASP A 38 -6.91 -14.54 -5.94
N GLN A 39 -5.76 -14.87 -5.36
CA GLN A 39 -5.34 -14.41 -4.04
C GLN A 39 -5.16 -12.89 -3.91
N PHE A 40 -4.74 -12.20 -4.97
CA PHE A 40 -4.67 -10.73 -4.97
C PHE A 40 -6.07 -10.10 -4.90
N LYS A 41 -7.02 -10.66 -5.63
CA LYS A 41 -8.42 -10.18 -5.63
C LYS A 41 -9.09 -10.43 -4.28
N GLU A 42 -8.85 -11.60 -3.70
CA GLU A 42 -9.34 -11.94 -2.35
C GLU A 42 -8.76 -11.00 -1.28
N ASN A 43 -7.46 -10.68 -1.36
CA ASN A 43 -6.82 -9.73 -0.45
C ASN A 43 -7.40 -8.31 -0.59
N LEU A 44 -7.58 -7.81 -1.81
CA LEU A 44 -8.21 -6.50 -2.04
C LEU A 44 -9.65 -6.46 -1.52
N HIS A 45 -10.41 -7.53 -1.71
CA HIS A 45 -11.76 -7.64 -1.16
C HIS A 45 -11.75 -7.61 0.37
N GLY A 46 -10.83 -8.34 1.01
CA GLY A 46 -10.64 -8.32 2.46
C GLY A 46 -10.35 -6.92 3.00
N ILE A 47 -9.43 -6.19 2.37
CA ILE A 47 -9.10 -4.80 2.74
C ILE A 47 -10.32 -3.88 2.63
N ALA A 48 -11.11 -4.02 1.58
CA ALA A 48 -12.29 -3.19 1.39
C ALA A 48 -13.40 -3.50 2.38
N GLN A 49 -13.60 -4.78 2.69
CA GLN A 49 -14.53 -5.20 3.71
C GLN A 49 -14.12 -4.68 5.09
N TYR A 50 -12.82 -4.75 5.43
CA TYR A 50 -12.27 -4.17 6.65
C TYR A 50 -12.60 -2.67 6.75
N PHE A 51 -12.32 -1.88 5.71
CA PHE A 51 -12.58 -0.43 5.76
C PHE A 51 -14.07 -0.07 5.78
N LYS A 52 -14.93 -0.91 5.19
CA LYS A 52 -16.38 -0.76 5.31
C LYS A 52 -16.86 -0.94 6.75
N GLU A 53 -16.26 -1.88 7.48
CA GLU A 53 -16.57 -2.16 8.89
C GLU A 53 -15.87 -1.17 9.84
N HIS A 54 -14.77 -0.55 9.40
CA HIS A 54 -13.94 0.36 10.18
C HIS A 54 -13.72 1.74 9.48
N PRO A 55 -14.78 2.57 9.33
CA PRO A 55 -14.70 3.81 8.54
C PRO A 55 -13.74 4.86 9.12
N ASN A 56 -13.50 4.86 10.43
CA ASN A 56 -12.52 5.75 11.04
C ASN A 56 -11.08 5.37 10.65
N ASP A 57 -10.80 4.07 10.53
CA ASP A 57 -9.48 3.59 10.10
C ASP A 57 -9.28 3.86 8.60
N TYR A 58 -10.34 3.84 7.81
CA TYR A 58 -10.29 4.32 6.42
C TYR A 58 -9.90 5.79 6.33
N GLN A 59 -10.55 6.67 7.11
CA GLN A 59 -10.19 8.10 7.13
C GLN A 59 -8.73 8.33 7.55
N ARG A 60 -8.26 7.57 8.54
CA ARG A 60 -6.84 7.60 8.95
C ARG A 60 -5.92 7.13 7.83
N ALA A 61 -6.27 6.06 7.13
CA ALA A 61 -5.49 5.56 6.00
C ALA A 61 -5.42 6.57 4.84
N VAL A 62 -6.52 7.26 4.54
CA VAL A 62 -6.55 8.33 3.53
C VAL A 62 -5.63 9.49 3.93
N ALA A 63 -5.76 10.01 5.16
CA ALA A 63 -4.91 11.09 5.66
C ALA A 63 -3.42 10.69 5.71
N PHE A 64 -3.13 9.43 6.04
CA PHE A 64 -1.79 8.88 5.98
C PHE A 64 -1.25 8.83 4.53
N GLY A 65 -2.07 8.43 3.56
CA GLY A 65 -1.73 8.44 2.14
C GLY A 65 -1.36 9.83 1.60
N GLU A 66 -2.08 10.87 2.02
CA GLU A 66 -1.75 12.26 1.68
C GLU A 66 -0.35 12.66 2.19
N ARG A 67 -0.01 12.27 3.42
CA ARG A 67 1.33 12.53 3.99
C ARG A 67 2.41 11.72 3.28
N LEU A 68 2.14 10.47 2.89
CA LEU A 68 3.06 9.67 2.09
C LEU A 68 3.35 10.29 0.72
N ALA A 69 2.36 10.93 0.09
CA ALA A 69 2.56 11.59 -1.20
C ALA A 69 3.62 12.72 -1.14
N ALA A 70 3.72 13.39 0.02
CA ALA A 70 4.69 14.46 0.23
C ALA A 70 6.14 13.97 0.31
N LEU A 71 6.39 12.67 0.54
CA LEU A 71 7.74 12.08 0.51
C LEU A 71 8.48 12.40 -0.79
N ARG A 72 7.76 12.54 -1.92
CA ARG A 72 8.36 12.86 -3.23
C ARG A 72 9.19 14.14 -3.22
N THR A 73 8.85 15.11 -2.38
CA THR A 73 9.51 16.42 -2.31
C THR A 73 10.23 16.66 -0.99
N MET A 74 10.22 15.70 -0.07
CA MET A 74 10.91 15.81 1.22
C MET A 74 12.41 15.59 1.08
N ALA A 75 13.16 16.15 2.04
CA ALA A 75 14.56 15.80 2.22
C ALA A 75 14.68 14.35 2.71
N GLU A 76 15.73 13.65 2.28
CA GLU A 76 15.96 12.24 2.64
C GLU A 76 15.96 12.01 4.16
N ASN A 77 16.64 12.88 4.90
CA ASN A 77 16.82 12.75 6.35
C ASN A 77 15.77 13.53 7.17
N ASP A 78 14.66 13.93 6.55
CA ASP A 78 13.57 14.57 7.29
C ASP A 78 13.01 13.58 8.34
N PRO A 79 12.88 13.98 9.62
CA PRO A 79 12.33 13.11 10.67
C PRO A 79 10.94 12.55 10.35
N GLU A 80 10.16 13.24 9.52
CA GLU A 80 8.86 12.77 9.06
C GLU A 80 8.95 11.46 8.27
N VAL A 81 10.04 11.23 7.54
CA VAL A 81 10.24 10.00 6.75
C VAL A 81 10.23 8.76 7.66
N GLU A 82 10.94 8.83 8.79
CA GLU A 82 10.97 7.72 9.75
C GLU A 82 9.65 7.59 10.52
N ARG A 83 9.02 8.72 10.87
CA ARG A 83 7.72 8.72 11.53
C ARG A 83 6.66 8.03 10.69
N LEU A 84 6.60 8.35 9.40
CA LEU A 84 5.67 7.73 8.45
C LEU A 84 5.94 6.23 8.29
N ALA A 85 7.21 5.82 8.24
CA ALA A 85 7.55 4.40 8.15
C ALA A 85 7.11 3.61 9.40
N ARG A 86 7.27 4.19 10.61
CA ARG A 86 6.81 3.57 11.86
C ARG A 86 5.29 3.47 11.90
N GLU A 87 4.61 4.58 11.66
CA GLU A 87 3.14 4.68 11.63
C GLU A 87 2.54 3.68 10.64
N GLY A 88 3.08 3.62 9.41
CA GLY A 88 2.63 2.67 8.39
C GLY A 88 2.87 1.22 8.79
N SER A 89 3.99 0.91 9.44
CA SER A 89 4.28 -0.45 9.91
C SER A 89 3.34 -0.90 11.04
N GLU A 90 2.97 0.02 11.95
CA GLU A 90 2.03 -0.25 13.03
C GLU A 90 0.62 -0.46 12.46
N PHE A 91 0.22 0.36 11.49
CA PHE A 91 -1.04 0.20 10.78
C PHE A 91 -1.15 -1.16 10.08
N ILE A 92 -0.14 -1.54 9.29
CA ILE A 92 -0.13 -2.83 8.59
C ILE A 92 -0.20 -4.01 9.58
N LYS A 93 0.47 -3.92 10.73
CA LYS A 93 0.43 -4.97 11.75
C LYS A 93 -0.92 -5.07 12.46
N ALA A 94 -1.65 -3.96 12.55
CA ALA A 94 -2.95 -3.88 13.21
C ALA A 94 -4.11 -4.39 12.35
N VAL A 95 -3.97 -4.38 11.02
CA VAL A 95 -4.99 -4.87 10.07
C VAL A 95 -4.64 -6.29 9.62
N PRO A 96 -5.39 -7.33 10.07
CA PRO A 96 -5.07 -8.73 9.77
C PRO A 96 -4.92 -9.04 8.28
N GLU A 97 -5.80 -8.49 7.44
CA GLU A 97 -5.83 -8.72 5.99
C GLU A 97 -4.59 -8.11 5.30
N LEU A 98 -4.15 -6.93 5.74
CA LEU A 98 -2.91 -6.31 5.24
C LEU A 98 -1.68 -7.08 5.70
N LYS A 99 -1.70 -7.56 6.95
CA LYS A 99 -0.64 -8.41 7.47
C LYS A 99 -0.54 -9.71 6.68
N GLU A 100 -1.63 -10.39 6.37
CA GLU A 100 -1.60 -11.63 5.59
C GLU A 100 -1.12 -11.39 4.15
N MET A 101 -1.62 -10.33 3.50
CA MET A 101 -1.20 -9.94 2.14
C MET A 101 0.30 -9.59 2.06
N LEU A 102 0.81 -8.82 3.02
CA LEU A 102 2.17 -8.27 2.96
C LEU A 102 3.22 -9.15 3.66
N TYR A 103 2.84 -9.89 4.71
CA TYR A 103 3.73 -10.71 5.53
C TYR A 103 3.64 -12.21 5.22
N GLY A 104 2.48 -12.70 4.74
CA GLY A 104 2.28 -14.11 4.43
C GLY A 104 3.10 -14.61 3.22
N GLN A 105 3.74 -13.70 2.47
CA GLN A 105 4.52 -13.97 1.24
C GLN A 105 3.76 -14.73 0.15
N ILE A 106 2.46 -15.00 0.31
CA ILE A 106 1.64 -15.64 -0.72
C ILE A 106 1.26 -14.59 -1.76
N GLY A 107 2.18 -14.36 -2.70
CA GLY A 107 2.02 -13.39 -3.79
C GLY A 107 3.25 -12.53 -4.11
N LEU A 108 4.28 -12.52 -3.24
CA LEU A 108 5.52 -11.76 -3.47
C LEU A 108 6.77 -12.64 -3.70
N GLY A 109 6.66 -13.96 -3.60
CA GLY A 109 7.67 -14.94 -4.02
C GLY A 109 9.07 -14.74 -3.40
N GLU A 110 10.09 -15.37 -4.00
CA GLU A 110 11.50 -14.96 -3.82
C GLU A 110 11.66 -13.59 -4.50
N SER A 111 11.38 -12.53 -3.74
CA SER A 111 11.44 -11.16 -4.25
C SER A 111 12.84 -10.89 -4.79
N LYS A 112 12.96 -10.51 -6.08
CA LYS A 112 14.18 -9.93 -6.66
C LYS A 112 14.39 -8.52 -6.09
N GLU A 113 14.61 -8.42 -4.79
CA GLU A 113 14.59 -7.16 -4.05
C GLU A 113 15.61 -6.18 -4.61
N GLN A 114 16.81 -6.66 -4.94
CA GLN A 114 17.85 -5.87 -5.58
C GLN A 114 17.41 -5.28 -6.93
N LEU A 115 16.76 -6.07 -7.79
CA LEU A 115 16.24 -5.57 -9.07
C LEU A 115 15.10 -4.57 -8.85
N MET A 116 14.23 -4.83 -7.87
CA MET A 116 13.15 -3.92 -7.51
C MET A 116 13.71 -2.59 -6.98
N ASP A 117 14.75 -2.62 -6.16
CA ASP A 117 15.48 -1.45 -5.67
C ASP A 117 16.12 -0.67 -6.81
N ASP A 118 16.79 -1.35 -7.74
CA ASP A 118 17.47 -0.69 -8.84
C ASP A 118 16.49 -0.06 -9.84
N MET A 119 15.30 -0.64 -10.00
CA MET A 119 14.20 -0.01 -10.74
C MET A 119 13.59 1.15 -9.95
N ALA A 120 13.38 0.98 -8.64
CA ALA A 120 12.78 2.00 -7.79
C ALA A 120 13.64 3.27 -7.69
N LYS A 121 14.97 3.14 -7.60
CA LYS A 121 15.92 4.26 -7.57
C LYS A 121 15.83 5.17 -8.80
N GLN A 122 15.32 4.66 -9.93
CA GLN A 122 15.16 5.45 -11.16
C GLN A 122 13.92 6.35 -11.15
N VAL A 123 12.95 6.06 -10.28
CA VAL A 123 11.63 6.73 -10.27
C VAL A 123 11.27 7.35 -8.93
N LEU A 124 11.79 6.82 -7.82
CA LEU A 124 11.53 7.29 -6.46
C LEU A 124 12.57 8.33 -6.03
N SER A 125 12.11 9.32 -5.28
CA SER A 125 13.00 10.25 -4.58
C SER A 125 13.81 9.56 -3.49
N PRO A 126 14.94 10.15 -3.04
CA PRO A 126 15.72 9.62 -1.91
C PRO A 126 14.89 9.40 -0.64
N ALA A 127 13.97 10.32 -0.31
CA ALA A 127 13.09 10.17 0.86
C ALA A 127 12.11 8.98 0.72
N GLN A 128 11.57 8.73 -0.48
CA GLN A 128 10.72 7.56 -0.74
C GLN A 128 11.52 6.25 -0.65
N MET A 129 12.76 6.23 -1.16
CA MET A 129 13.67 5.08 -1.01
C MET A 129 14.00 4.80 0.46
N ARG A 130 14.33 5.85 1.23
CA ARG A 130 14.58 5.72 2.67
C ARG A 130 13.34 5.22 3.42
N HIS A 131 12.16 5.77 3.13
CA HIS A 131 10.90 5.31 3.70
C HIS A 131 10.68 3.81 3.43
N LYS A 132 10.89 3.34 2.18
CA LYS A 132 10.79 1.94 1.79
C LYS A 132 11.69 1.04 2.64
N ALA A 133 12.97 1.40 2.81
CA ALA A 133 13.90 0.62 3.62
C ALA A 133 13.49 0.58 5.10
N LEU A 134 13.04 1.71 5.65
CA LEU A 134 12.61 1.81 7.05
C LEU A 134 11.35 0.99 7.31
N ILE A 135 10.35 1.05 6.42
CA ILE A 135 9.11 0.29 6.62
C ILE A 135 9.37 -1.22 6.53
N GLN A 136 10.23 -1.69 5.62
CA GLN A 136 10.67 -3.08 5.55
C GLN A 136 11.33 -3.53 6.86
N LYS A 137 12.24 -2.70 7.40
CA LYS A 137 12.88 -2.94 8.70
C LYS A 137 11.84 -3.05 9.82
N TYR A 138 10.91 -2.11 9.94
CA TYR A 138 9.91 -2.16 11.03
C TYR A 138 8.92 -3.32 10.87
N LEU A 139 8.67 -3.77 9.65
CA LEU A 139 7.86 -4.96 9.38
C LEU A 139 8.62 -6.28 9.63
N ASN A 140 9.91 -6.23 10.02
CA ASN A 140 10.80 -7.40 10.12
C ASN A 140 10.80 -8.24 8.82
N TYR A 141 10.85 -7.56 7.68
CA TYR A 141 10.87 -8.22 6.38
C TYR A 141 12.16 -9.04 6.23
N LYS A 142 12.07 -10.37 6.01
CA LYS A 142 13.22 -11.30 6.01
C LYS A 142 14.29 -11.05 4.93
N GLY A 143 14.15 -10.02 4.09
CA GLY A 143 15.17 -9.61 3.10
C GLY A 143 16.23 -8.63 3.62
N THR A 144 16.16 -8.17 4.88
CA THR A 144 17.06 -7.12 5.41
C THR A 144 18.30 -7.63 6.14
N GLU A 145 18.54 -8.95 6.22
CA GLU A 145 19.70 -9.48 6.97
C GLU A 145 21.06 -9.21 6.29
N ASP A 146 21.08 -8.82 5.01
CA ASP A 146 22.33 -8.65 4.24
C ASP A 146 22.82 -7.19 4.09
N TYR A 147 22.18 -6.20 4.71
CA TYR A 147 22.53 -4.77 4.55
C TYR A 147 22.67 -4.01 5.87
N LEU A 148 23.36 -4.59 6.86
CA LEU A 148 23.93 -3.86 8.00
C LEU A 148 25.44 -4.04 8.06
#